data_AF-A0A259JAW5-F1
#
_entry.id   AF-A0A259JAW5-F1
#
_cell.length_a   1.000
_cell.length_b   1.000
_cell.length_c   1.000
_cell.angle_alpha   90.00
_cell.angle_beta   90.00
_cell.angle_gamma   90.00
#
_symmetry.space_group_name_H-M   'P 1'
#
loop_
_entity.id
_entity.type
_entity.pdbx_description
1 polymer ?
#
loop_
_entity_poly.entity_id
_entity_poly.type
_entity_poly.pdbx_seq_one_letter_code
_entity_poly.pdbx_strand_id
1 'polypeptide(L)'
;MEFAVAAFVTLLVVVDPVGLVPSYIAVTHDMPPSSRRGVAWRASLIAAIILAGSALAGDWLLRTLSITLPAFRIAGGLLLFSIASEMVFGVRVVRQTVTAEQAIDERVRNVAAFPLAIPLMAGPGVMQSGKWFSNAGQGREAMVWRDDCIESAVAVLTGEGHENQTYNITGPELQTFEEVSAIMAEVTGRPVEYVPLDDEGQYAMFDAMGIPRRPVDDSEVGGIPWNSDDMVTFGQAIREGFLDLCTDDVERLTGRKARSVRQMIEDNAEMLKGA
;
A
#
# COMPACT_ATOMS: atom_id res chain seq x y z
N MET A 1 -23.21 -19.61 -41.13
CA MET A 1 -23.40 -18.22 -40.66
C MET A 1 -23.32 -18.15 -39.14
N GLU A 2 -24.12 -18.90 -38.39
CA GLU A 2 -24.13 -18.86 -36.91
C GLU A 2 -22.76 -19.17 -36.26
N PHE A 3 -22.05 -20.20 -36.72
CA PHE A 3 -20.70 -20.52 -36.21
C PHE A 3 -19.70 -19.38 -36.39
N ALA A 4 -19.71 -18.74 -37.57
CA ALA A 4 -18.81 -17.63 -37.88
C ALA A 4 -19.10 -16.42 -36.99
N VAL A 5 -20.39 -16.14 -36.73
CA VAL A 5 -20.81 -15.08 -35.82
C VAL A 5 -20.39 -15.39 -34.39
N ALA A 6 -20.61 -16.61 -33.89
CA ALA A 6 -20.22 -17.01 -32.54
C ALA A 6 -18.70 -16.98 -32.33
N ALA A 7 -17.92 -17.45 -33.32
CA ALA A 7 -16.46 -17.38 -33.29
C ALA A 7 -15.96 -15.94 -33.30
N PHE A 8 -16.57 -15.08 -34.12
CA PHE A 8 -16.24 -13.66 -34.18
C PHE A 8 -16.54 -12.94 -32.86
N VAL A 9 -17.72 -13.17 -32.27
CA VAL A 9 -18.09 -12.58 -30.97
C VAL A 9 -17.16 -13.07 -29.86
N THR A 10 -16.84 -14.37 -29.82
CA THR A 10 -15.90 -14.93 -28.84
C THR A 10 -14.52 -14.30 -28.98
N LEU A 11 -14.03 -14.13 -30.21
CA LEU A 11 -12.75 -13.46 -30.48
C LEU A 11 -12.77 -12.01 -30.00
N LEU A 12 -13.86 -11.26 -30.26
CA LEU A 12 -14.00 -9.87 -29.86
C LEU A 12 -13.98 -9.72 -28.33
N VAL A 13 -14.67 -10.60 -27.62
CA VAL A 13 -14.70 -10.61 -26.14
C VAL A 13 -13.33 -10.99 -25.57
N VAL A 14 -12.64 -11.98 -26.15
CA VAL A 14 -11.33 -12.44 -25.66
C VAL A 14 -10.22 -11.41 -25.90
N VAL A 15 -10.25 -10.71 -27.04
CA VAL A 15 -9.26 -9.67 -27.36
C VAL A 15 -9.49 -8.40 -26.55
N ASP A 16 -10.72 -8.15 -26.12
CA ASP A 16 -11.14 -6.94 -25.39
C ASP A 16 -10.55 -5.64 -25.96
N PRO A 17 -10.86 -5.31 -27.23
CA PRO A 17 -10.30 -4.12 -27.87
C PRO A 17 -10.69 -2.83 -27.15
N VAL A 18 -11.80 -2.82 -26.41
CA VAL A 18 -12.30 -1.65 -25.67
C VAL A 18 -11.47 -1.44 -24.41
N GLY A 19 -11.24 -2.48 -23.61
CA GLY A 19 -10.40 -2.41 -22.40
C GLY A 19 -8.93 -2.12 -22.70
N LEU A 20 -8.44 -2.44 -23.90
CA LEU A 20 -7.07 -2.13 -24.32
C LEU A 20 -6.85 -0.66 -24.70
N VAL A 21 -7.91 0.12 -25.01
CA VAL A 21 -7.76 1.52 -25.44
C VAL A 21 -7.08 2.40 -24.39
N PRO A 22 -7.52 2.43 -23.11
CA PRO A 22 -6.88 3.25 -22.08
C PRO A 22 -5.43 2.86 -21.82
N SER A 23 -5.12 1.56 -21.75
CA SER A 23 -3.76 1.04 -21.59
C SER A 23 -2.84 1.46 -22.74
N TYR A 24 -3.35 1.39 -23.96
CA TYR A 24 -2.63 1.85 -25.14
C TYR A 24 -2.39 3.36 -25.12
N ILE A 25 -3.39 4.17 -24.74
CA ILE A 25 -3.24 5.63 -24.59
C ILE A 25 -2.19 5.95 -23.53
N ALA A 26 -2.21 5.30 -22.37
CA ALA A 26 -1.28 5.53 -21.27
C ALA A 26 0.18 5.30 -21.69
N VAL A 27 0.45 4.18 -22.37
CA VAL A 27 1.82 3.82 -22.81
C VAL A 27 2.31 4.66 -23.99
N THR A 28 1.39 5.22 -24.80
CA THR A 28 1.75 5.98 -26.01
C THR A 28 1.57 7.50 -25.88
N HIS A 29 1.34 8.01 -24.68
CA HIS A 29 0.97 9.41 -24.47
C HIS A 29 2.06 10.43 -24.87
N ASP A 30 3.33 10.08 -24.67
CA ASP A 30 4.50 10.92 -25.03
C ASP A 30 4.94 10.79 -26.50
N MET A 31 4.29 9.93 -27.29
CA MET A 31 4.75 9.61 -28.64
C MET A 31 4.16 10.56 -29.70
N PRO A 32 4.95 10.99 -30.70
CA PRO A 32 4.44 11.69 -31.87
C PRO A 32 3.35 10.89 -32.61
N PRO A 33 2.33 11.53 -33.20
CA PRO A 33 1.18 10.85 -33.81
C PRO A 33 1.53 9.81 -34.89
N SER A 34 2.60 10.04 -35.65
CA SER A 34 3.10 9.14 -36.69
C SER A 34 3.70 7.85 -36.12
N SER A 35 4.51 7.96 -35.07
CA SER A 35 5.12 6.82 -34.38
C SER A 35 4.08 5.98 -33.66
N ARG A 36 3.11 6.64 -33.01
CA ARG A 36 1.98 5.98 -32.33
C ARG A 36 1.21 5.07 -33.29
N ARG A 37 0.83 5.56 -34.47
CA ARG A 37 0.11 4.75 -35.47
C ARG A 37 0.92 3.56 -35.99
N GLY A 38 2.25 3.70 -36.06
CA GLY A 38 3.16 2.61 -36.38
C GLY A 38 3.20 1.50 -35.33
N VAL A 39 3.17 1.86 -34.04
CA VAL A 39 3.11 0.91 -32.92
C VAL A 39 1.81 0.09 -32.97
N ALA A 40 0.66 0.77 -33.16
CA ALA A 40 -0.63 0.08 -33.30
C ALA A 40 -0.62 -0.98 -34.41
N TRP A 41 -0.17 -0.62 -35.62
CA TRP A 41 -0.14 -1.56 -36.74
C TRP A 41 0.75 -2.76 -36.51
N ARG A 42 1.95 -2.54 -35.95
CA ARG A 42 2.89 -3.64 -35.63
C ARG A 42 2.31 -4.56 -34.56
N ALA A 43 1.74 -4.00 -33.50
CA ALA A 43 1.09 -4.78 -32.45
C ALA A 43 -0.08 -5.61 -33.00
N SER A 44 -0.95 -5.01 -33.81
CA SER A 44 -2.06 -5.73 -34.46
C SER A 44 -1.57 -6.84 -35.41
N LEU A 45 -0.49 -6.60 -36.16
CA LEU A 45 0.06 -7.60 -37.07
C LEU A 45 0.67 -8.78 -36.30
N ILE A 46 1.43 -8.51 -35.24
CA ILE A 46 2.00 -9.55 -34.37
C ILE A 46 0.88 -10.39 -33.74
N ALA A 47 -0.15 -9.73 -33.19
CA ALA A 47 -1.30 -10.40 -32.61
C ALA A 47 -2.02 -11.28 -33.66
N ALA A 48 -2.23 -10.76 -34.88
CA ALA A 48 -2.85 -11.52 -35.96
C ALA A 48 -2.03 -12.76 -36.35
N ILE A 49 -0.70 -12.66 -36.40
CA ILE A 49 0.18 -13.80 -36.69
C ILE A 49 0.11 -14.85 -35.57
N ILE A 50 0.16 -14.43 -34.30
CA ILE A 50 0.05 -15.34 -33.16
C ILE A 50 -1.31 -16.05 -33.15
N LEU A 51 -2.39 -15.32 -33.38
CA LEU A 51 -3.75 -15.89 -33.44
C LEU A 51 -3.90 -16.85 -34.61
N ALA A 52 -3.41 -16.49 -35.80
CA ALA A 52 -3.44 -17.38 -36.97
C ALA A 52 -2.61 -18.65 -36.73
N GLY A 53 -1.40 -18.51 -36.18
CA GLY A 53 -0.54 -19.63 -35.83
C GLY A 53 -1.20 -20.54 -34.79
N SER A 54 -1.80 -19.97 -33.75
CA SER A 54 -2.50 -20.72 -32.70
C SER A 54 -3.77 -21.40 -33.22
N ALA A 55 -4.51 -20.76 -34.13
CA ALA A 55 -5.70 -21.34 -34.75
C ALA A 55 -5.37 -22.55 -35.64
N LEU A 56 -4.24 -22.50 -36.35
CA LEU A 56 -3.81 -23.55 -37.28
C LEU A 56 -3.06 -24.69 -36.57
N ALA A 57 -2.18 -24.37 -35.61
CA ALA A 57 -1.32 -25.34 -34.92
C ALA A 57 -1.88 -25.81 -33.57
N GLY A 58 -2.89 -25.12 -33.02
CA GLY A 58 -3.40 -25.37 -31.67
C GLY A 58 -3.98 -26.76 -31.48
N ASP A 59 -4.86 -27.22 -32.40
CA ASP A 59 -5.44 -28.57 -32.30
C ASP A 59 -4.36 -29.66 -32.37
N TRP A 60 -3.36 -29.47 -33.25
CA TRP A 60 -2.23 -30.38 -33.37
C TRP A 60 -1.37 -30.42 -32.10
N LEU A 61 -1.07 -29.25 -31.52
CA LEU A 61 -0.29 -29.14 -30.29
C LEU A 61 -1.00 -29.78 -29.09
N LEU A 62 -2.30 -29.50 -28.93
CA LEU A 62 -3.12 -30.05 -27.84
C LEU A 62 -3.19 -31.58 -27.90
N ARG A 63 -3.36 -32.14 -29.11
CA ARG A 63 -3.36 -33.59 -29.32
C ARG A 63 -2.01 -34.23 -28.99
N THR A 64 -0.91 -33.59 -29.38
CA THR A 64 0.45 -34.09 -29.10
C THR A 64 0.74 -34.11 -27.60
N LEU A 65 0.26 -33.10 -26.86
CA LEU A 65 0.39 -33.01 -25.41
C LEU A 65 -0.66 -33.84 -24.64
N SER A 66 -1.54 -34.57 -25.33
CA SER A 66 -2.66 -35.32 -24.73
C SER A 66 -3.58 -34.47 -23.84
N ILE A 67 -3.70 -33.17 -24.14
CA ILE A 67 -4.57 -32.24 -23.42
C ILE A 67 -5.94 -32.21 -24.10
N THR A 68 -7.00 -32.47 -23.34
CA THR A 68 -8.36 -32.44 -23.86
C THR A 68 -8.96 -31.03 -23.76
N LEU A 69 -9.88 -30.70 -24.67
CA LEU A 69 -10.60 -29.42 -24.64
C LEU A 69 -11.34 -29.18 -23.30
N PRO A 70 -11.96 -30.18 -22.66
CA PRO A 70 -12.49 -30.03 -21.31
C PRO A 70 -11.43 -29.65 -20.28
N ALA A 71 -10.25 -30.27 -20.29
CA ALA A 71 -9.17 -29.93 -19.36
C ALA A 71 -8.70 -28.48 -19.53
N PHE A 72 -8.59 -28.01 -20.77
CA PHE A 72 -8.23 -26.62 -21.07
C PHE A 72 -9.28 -25.62 -20.56
N ARG A 73 -10.57 -25.95 -20.71
CA ARG A 73 -11.67 -25.12 -20.18
C ARG A 73 -11.68 -25.08 -18.65
N ILE A 74 -11.39 -26.20 -17.98
CA ILE A 74 -11.27 -26.24 -16.52
C ILE A 74 -10.09 -25.39 -16.05
N ALA A 75 -8.91 -25.55 -16.65
CA ALA A 75 -7.73 -24.78 -16.30
C ALA A 75 -7.92 -23.27 -16.54
N GLY A 76 -8.48 -22.89 -17.68
CA GLY A 76 -8.81 -21.50 -17.98
C GLY A 76 -9.86 -20.92 -17.03
N GLY A 77 -10.88 -21.70 -16.66
CA GLY A 77 -11.87 -21.30 -15.67
C GLY A 77 -11.27 -21.08 -14.28
N LEU A 78 -10.38 -21.97 -13.84
CA LEU A 78 -9.65 -21.81 -12.58
C LEU A 78 -8.72 -20.59 -12.60
N LEU A 79 -8.05 -20.33 -13.72
CA LEU A 79 -7.21 -19.15 -13.89
C LEU A 79 -8.02 -17.85 -13.80
N LEU A 80 -9.15 -17.77 -14.52
CA LEU A 80 -10.03 -16.60 -14.48
C LEU A 80 -10.66 -16.41 -13.10
N PHE A 81 -11.06 -17.50 -12.45
CA PHE A 81 -11.55 -17.46 -11.07
C PHE A 81 -10.47 -16.95 -10.10
N SER A 82 -9.22 -17.40 -10.27
CA SER A 82 -8.09 -16.93 -9.46
C SER A 82 -7.86 -15.42 -9.63
N ILE A 83 -7.80 -14.94 -10.87
CA ILE A 83 -7.60 -13.51 -11.17
C ILE A 83 -8.76 -12.67 -10.61
N ALA A 84 -10.01 -13.13 -10.78
CA ALA A 84 -11.18 -12.43 -10.25
C ALA A 84 -11.19 -12.41 -8.72
N SER A 85 -10.84 -13.52 -8.08
CA SER A 85 -10.69 -13.62 -6.62
C SER A 85 -9.61 -12.67 -6.10
N GLU A 86 -8.46 -12.62 -6.77
CA GLU A 86 -7.39 -11.65 -6.46
C GLU A 86 -7.86 -10.20 -6.55
N MET A 87 -8.67 -9.85 -7.56
CA MET A 87 -9.26 -8.52 -7.69
C MET A 87 -10.26 -8.19 -6.56
N VAL A 88 -11.08 -9.15 -6.13
CA VAL A 88 -12.09 -8.97 -5.07
C VAL A 88 -11.45 -8.82 -3.70
N PHE A 89 -10.40 -9.61 -3.41
CA PHE A 89 -9.70 -9.56 -2.12
C PHE A 89 -8.59 -8.51 -2.06
N GLY A 90 -8.46 -7.67 -3.09
CA GLY A 90 -7.47 -6.59 -3.13
C GLY A 90 -6.02 -7.09 -3.10
N VAL A 91 -5.79 -8.39 -3.33
CA VAL A 91 -4.45 -8.95 -3.45
C VAL A 91 -3.97 -8.60 -4.85
N ARG A 92 -3.52 -7.36 -5.02
CA ARG A 92 -2.67 -7.00 -6.15
C ARG A 92 -1.40 -7.82 -5.99
N VAL A 93 -1.37 -8.99 -6.61
CA VAL A 93 -0.13 -9.72 -6.85
C VAL A 93 0.72 -8.77 -7.68
N VAL A 94 1.69 -8.13 -7.03
CA VAL A 94 2.83 -7.46 -7.66
C VAL A 94 3.53 -8.52 -8.50
N ARG A 95 3.05 -8.69 -9.73
CA ARG A 95 3.64 -9.57 -10.71
C ARG A 95 3.58 -8.87 -12.05
N GLN A 96 4.53 -7.96 -12.24
CA GLN A 96 5.34 -7.92 -13.45
C GLN A 96 6.74 -7.42 -13.07
N THR A 97 7.73 -8.28 -13.37
CA THR A 97 9.20 -8.10 -13.29
C THR A 97 9.85 -8.00 -11.90
N VAL A 98 9.88 -9.11 -11.15
CA VAL A 98 11.03 -9.39 -10.27
C VAL A 98 11.53 -10.79 -10.58
N THR A 99 12.76 -10.85 -11.08
CA THR A 99 13.57 -12.03 -11.28
C THR A 99 13.57 -12.92 -10.04
N ALA A 100 13.35 -14.21 -10.26
CA ALA A 100 13.36 -15.24 -9.23
C ALA A 100 14.78 -15.45 -8.69
N GLU A 101 15.17 -14.74 -7.61
CA GLU A 101 16.22 -15.19 -6.67
C GLU A 101 16.36 -14.41 -5.35
N GLN A 102 15.44 -13.51 -4.98
CA GLN A 102 15.55 -12.74 -3.72
C GLN A 102 14.32 -12.87 -2.81
N ALA A 103 13.77 -14.08 -2.74
CA ALA A 103 12.73 -14.39 -1.78
C ALA A 103 13.30 -14.46 -0.34
N ILE A 104 12.60 -13.79 0.59
CA ILE A 104 12.34 -14.18 2.00
C ILE A 104 12.72 -13.13 3.07
N ASP A 105 13.69 -12.24 2.87
CA ASP A 105 14.15 -11.37 3.97
C ASP A 105 13.41 -10.01 4.09
N GLU A 106 12.81 -9.52 3.00
CA GLU A 106 12.26 -8.15 2.95
C GLU A 106 10.78 -8.06 3.35
N ARG A 107 10.04 -9.18 3.24
CA ARG A 107 8.62 -9.23 3.61
C ARG A 107 8.40 -9.17 5.13
N VAL A 108 9.40 -9.55 5.93
CA VAL A 108 9.35 -9.38 7.39
C VAL A 108 9.65 -7.94 7.80
N ARG A 109 10.51 -7.21 7.06
CA ARG A 109 10.81 -5.80 7.33
C ARG A 109 9.66 -4.86 6.97
N ASN A 110 9.00 -5.05 5.83
CA ASN A 110 7.85 -4.20 5.45
C ASN A 110 6.56 -4.51 6.23
N VAL A 111 6.37 -5.76 6.67
CA VAL A 111 5.28 -6.09 7.61
C VAL A 111 5.59 -5.56 9.01
N ALA A 112 6.84 -5.30 9.38
CA ALA A 112 7.22 -4.69 10.66
C ALA A 112 7.20 -3.14 10.67
N ALA A 113 6.91 -2.48 9.55
CA ALA A 113 6.89 -1.01 9.45
C ALA A 113 5.81 -0.35 10.35
N PHE A 114 4.66 -1.01 10.48
CA PHE A 114 3.76 -0.84 11.63
C PHE A 114 4.14 -1.98 12.56
N PRO A 115 4.78 -1.83 13.73
CA PRO A 115 4.38 -1.05 14.90
C PRO A 115 5.33 0.13 15.17
N LEU A 116 6.36 0.30 14.34
CA LEU A 116 7.41 1.28 14.52
C LEU A 116 6.99 2.70 14.13
N ALA A 117 5.75 2.98 13.72
CA ALA A 117 5.36 4.30 13.18
C ALA A 117 5.63 5.47 14.12
N ILE A 118 5.39 5.34 15.43
CA ILE A 118 5.78 6.37 16.41
C ILE A 118 7.31 6.38 16.59
N PRO A 119 8.01 5.25 16.84
CA PRO A 119 9.49 5.23 16.81
C PRO A 119 10.17 5.57 15.48
N LEU A 120 9.46 5.62 14.34
CA LEU A 120 9.96 5.94 13.00
C LEU A 120 9.65 7.40 12.64
N MET A 121 8.47 7.92 12.98
CA MET A 121 8.21 9.37 12.98
C MET A 121 9.10 10.08 13.99
N ALA A 122 9.22 9.50 15.18
CA ALA A 122 10.23 9.81 16.20
C ALA A 122 11.48 8.94 16.05
N GLY A 123 11.89 8.63 14.80
CA GLY A 123 13.03 7.77 14.39
C GLY A 123 14.19 7.56 15.37
N PRO A 124 15.10 6.61 15.09
CA PRO A 124 16.49 6.74 15.54
C PRO A 124 17.02 8.17 15.33
N GLY A 125 16.58 8.86 14.26
CA GLY A 125 16.86 10.28 14.01
C GLY A 125 16.37 11.24 15.10
N VAL A 126 15.18 11.08 15.70
CA VAL A 126 14.72 11.95 16.79
C VAL A 126 15.45 11.61 18.09
N MET A 127 15.67 10.33 18.39
CA MET A 127 16.46 9.95 19.57
C MET A 127 17.94 10.37 19.46
N GLN A 128 18.52 10.35 18.26
CA GLN A 128 19.90 10.80 18.00
C GLN A 128 20.03 12.31 18.01
N SER A 129 19.11 13.03 17.36
CA SER A 129 19.15 14.50 17.30
C SER A 129 18.61 15.18 18.56
N GLY A 130 17.77 14.46 19.33
CA GLY A 130 16.98 15.02 20.42
C GLY A 130 15.90 16.00 19.94
N LYS A 131 15.54 15.99 18.65
CA LYS A 131 14.62 16.97 18.05
C LYS A 131 13.58 16.30 17.17
N TRP A 132 12.31 16.56 17.46
CA TRP A 132 11.18 16.16 16.63
C TRP A 132 10.71 17.34 15.80
N PHE A 133 11.03 17.35 14.51
CA PHE A 133 10.54 18.34 13.55
C PHE A 133 9.20 17.93 12.95
N SER A 134 8.19 18.80 13.02
CA SER A 134 6.89 18.50 12.42
C SER A 134 6.12 19.77 12.07
N ASN A 135 5.33 19.70 11.00
CA ASN A 135 4.35 20.72 10.66
C ASN A 135 2.99 20.53 11.36
N ALA A 136 2.80 19.52 12.21
CA ALA A 136 1.52 19.29 12.88
C ALA A 136 1.09 20.41 13.87
N GLY A 137 2.01 21.31 14.23
CA GLY A 137 1.73 22.43 15.11
C GLY A 137 1.23 21.95 16.47
N GLN A 138 0.06 22.42 16.88
CA GLN A 138 -0.62 22.06 18.13
C GLN A 138 -1.85 21.16 17.90
N GLY A 139 -1.92 20.53 16.71
CA GLY A 139 -2.95 19.55 16.43
C GLY A 139 -2.82 18.32 17.34
N ARG A 140 -3.94 17.68 17.61
CA ARG A 140 -4.02 16.50 18.49
C ARG A 140 -4.43 15.28 17.69
N GLU A 141 -3.86 14.14 18.04
CA GLU A 141 -4.27 12.86 17.48
C GLU A 141 -4.32 11.77 18.55
N ALA A 142 -5.21 10.80 18.35
CA ALA A 142 -5.34 9.63 19.22
C ALA A 142 -4.54 8.47 18.64
N MET A 143 -3.25 8.45 18.95
CA MET A 143 -2.29 7.47 18.43
C MET A 143 -2.65 6.04 18.85
N VAL A 144 -3.02 5.19 17.89
CA VAL A 144 -3.37 3.78 18.14
C VAL A 144 -2.22 2.84 17.83
N TRP A 145 -2.04 1.82 18.68
CA TRP A 145 -1.01 0.82 18.44
C TRP A 145 -1.45 -0.24 17.43
N ARG A 146 -0.48 -0.76 16.66
CA ARG A 146 -0.77 -1.76 15.64
C ARG A 146 -1.46 -3.00 16.20
N ASP A 147 -0.98 -3.59 17.30
CA ASP A 147 -1.64 -4.80 17.79
C ASP A 147 -3.05 -4.51 18.33
N ASP A 148 -3.37 -3.26 18.71
CA ASP A 148 -4.75 -2.87 19.05
C ASP A 148 -5.61 -2.84 17.77
N CYS A 149 -5.06 -2.37 16.64
CA CYS A 149 -5.72 -2.49 15.34
C CYS A 149 -5.90 -3.96 14.91
N ILE A 150 -4.88 -4.81 15.10
CA ILE A 150 -4.94 -6.23 14.76
C ILE A 150 -5.99 -6.92 15.62
N GLU A 151 -5.97 -6.72 16.93
CA GLU A 151 -6.94 -7.33 17.84
C GLU A 151 -8.36 -6.85 17.57
N SER A 152 -8.55 -5.56 17.25
CA SER A 152 -9.85 -5.02 16.84
C SER A 152 -10.35 -5.69 15.55
N ALA A 153 -9.48 -5.87 14.56
CA ALA A 153 -9.83 -6.56 13.32
C ALA A 153 -10.15 -8.05 13.56
N VAL A 154 -9.37 -8.73 14.41
CA VAL A 154 -9.63 -10.12 14.80
C VAL A 154 -10.96 -10.25 15.53
N ALA A 155 -11.27 -9.34 16.45
CA ALA A 155 -12.55 -9.31 17.15
C ALA A 155 -13.72 -9.19 16.18
N VAL A 156 -13.65 -8.26 15.21
CA VAL A 156 -14.69 -8.10 14.18
C VAL A 156 -14.83 -9.33 13.29
N LEU A 157 -13.72 -9.95 12.88
CA LEU A 157 -13.72 -11.11 11.98
C LEU A 157 -14.17 -12.41 12.65
N THR A 158 -14.05 -12.51 13.97
CA THR A 158 -14.37 -13.74 14.73
C THR A 158 -15.64 -13.62 15.58
N GLY A 159 -16.12 -12.40 15.82
CA GLY A 159 -17.37 -12.10 16.53
C GLY A 159 -18.60 -12.06 15.63
N GLU A 160 -19.77 -11.93 16.26
CA GLU A 160 -21.07 -11.76 15.60
C GLU A 160 -21.62 -10.35 15.90
N GLY A 161 -22.48 -9.81 15.02
CA GLY A 161 -23.19 -8.55 15.26
C GLY A 161 -22.43 -7.28 14.84
N HIS A 162 -21.36 -7.43 14.06
CA HIS A 162 -20.55 -6.32 13.53
C HIS A 162 -21.01 -5.84 12.14
N GLU A 163 -22.07 -6.42 11.59
CA GLU A 163 -22.57 -6.10 10.25
C GLU A 163 -23.08 -4.66 10.16
N ASN A 164 -22.68 -3.96 9.10
CA ASN A 164 -23.06 -2.56 8.84
C ASN A 164 -22.67 -1.59 9.98
N GLN A 165 -21.62 -1.91 10.74
CA GLN A 165 -21.07 -1.02 11.76
C GLN A 165 -19.74 -0.42 11.32
N THR A 166 -19.47 0.78 11.80
CA THR A 166 -18.19 1.47 11.63
C THR A 166 -17.58 1.69 13.01
N TYR A 167 -16.31 1.33 13.16
CA TYR A 167 -15.53 1.54 14.38
C TYR A 167 -14.37 2.48 14.07
N ASN A 168 -14.14 3.46 14.94
CA ASN A 168 -12.99 4.34 14.87
C ASN A 168 -11.92 3.76 15.78
N ILE A 169 -10.93 3.11 15.21
CA ILE A 169 -9.87 2.46 15.98
C ILE A 169 -8.83 3.50 16.37
N THR A 170 -8.86 3.94 17.63
CA THR A 170 -8.05 5.05 18.14
C THR A 170 -7.30 4.66 19.41
N GLY A 171 -6.26 5.43 19.74
CA GLY A 171 -5.59 5.37 21.04
C GLY A 171 -6.48 5.87 22.17
N PRO A 172 -6.11 5.61 23.44
CA PRO A 172 -6.94 5.97 24.58
C PRO A 172 -6.92 7.47 24.93
N GLU A 173 -6.02 8.26 24.33
CA GLU A 173 -5.74 9.64 24.70
C GLU A 173 -5.46 10.48 23.44
N LEU A 174 -5.94 11.74 23.42
CA LEU A 174 -5.59 12.74 22.41
C LEU A 174 -4.37 13.52 22.86
N GLN A 175 -3.33 13.55 22.03
CA GLN A 175 -2.06 14.14 22.42
C GLN A 175 -1.44 14.95 21.28
N THR A 176 -0.68 16.00 21.62
CA THR A 176 0.19 16.71 20.68
C THR A 176 1.55 16.03 20.60
N PHE A 177 2.31 16.25 19.51
CA PHE A 177 3.69 15.77 19.43
C PHE A 177 4.61 16.41 20.50
N GLU A 178 4.28 17.58 21.00
CA GLU A 178 4.98 18.21 22.13
C GLU A 178 4.80 17.40 23.43
N GLU A 179 3.57 16.98 23.73
CA GLU A 179 3.26 16.11 24.88
C GLU A 179 3.94 14.74 24.74
N VAL A 180 3.92 14.15 23.55
CA VAL A 180 4.59 12.87 23.28
C VAL A 180 6.11 13.00 23.46
N SER A 181 6.71 14.10 22.99
CA SER A 181 8.13 14.39 23.18
C SER A 181 8.49 14.52 24.67
N ALA A 182 7.62 15.15 25.47
CA ALA A 182 7.80 15.25 26.92
C ALA A 182 7.73 13.87 27.61
N ILE A 183 6.78 13.00 27.23
CA ILE A 183 6.69 11.63 27.75
C ILE A 183 7.94 10.83 27.38
N MET A 184 8.40 10.95 26.12
CA MET A 184 9.62 10.29 25.66
C MET A 184 10.84 10.74 26.45
N ALA A 185 10.97 12.04 26.72
CA ALA A 185 12.06 12.57 27.51
C ALA A 185 12.03 12.11 28.98
N GLU A 186 10.84 12.04 29.58
CA GLU A 186 10.64 11.55 30.93
C GLU A 186 11.02 10.07 31.07
N VAL A 187 10.53 9.21 30.17
CA VAL A 187 10.71 7.75 30.25
C VAL A 187 12.13 7.33 29.85
N THR A 188 12.71 7.96 28.84
CA THR A 188 14.05 7.61 28.35
C THR A 188 15.17 8.31 29.14
N GLY A 189 14.87 9.42 29.81
CA GLY A 189 15.86 10.29 30.46
C GLY A 189 16.72 11.09 29.47
N ARG A 190 16.39 11.10 28.17
CA ARG A 190 17.09 11.87 27.12
C ARG A 190 16.22 13.04 26.68
N PRO A 191 16.78 14.26 26.53
CA PRO A 191 15.97 15.41 26.08
C PRO A 191 15.48 15.18 24.65
N VAL A 192 14.17 15.35 24.45
CA VAL A 192 13.50 15.37 23.14
C VAL A 192 12.71 16.67 23.03
N GLU A 193 13.17 17.57 22.17
CA GLU A 193 12.57 18.88 21.89
C GLU A 193 11.63 18.78 20.68
N TYR A 194 10.38 19.20 20.85
CA TYR A 194 9.48 19.40 19.71
C TYR A 194 9.81 20.71 19.00
N VAL A 195 10.07 20.65 17.70
CA VAL A 195 10.40 21.80 16.86
C VAL A 195 9.32 21.97 15.79
N PRO A 196 8.39 22.93 15.97
CA PRO A 196 7.34 23.16 14.98
C PRO A 196 7.92 23.77 13.71
N LEU A 197 7.49 23.24 12.57
CA LEU A 197 7.77 23.77 11.23
C LEU A 197 6.46 24.22 10.56
N ASP A 198 6.57 25.05 9.54
CA ASP A 198 5.50 25.19 8.55
C ASP A 198 5.67 24.14 7.44
N ASP A 199 4.70 24.09 6.53
CA ASP A 199 4.66 23.07 5.48
C ASP A 199 5.90 23.17 4.56
N GLU A 200 6.31 24.39 4.19
CA GLU A 200 7.52 24.63 3.39
C GLU A 200 8.80 24.26 4.13
N GLY A 201 8.89 24.52 5.43
CA GLY A 201 10.01 24.09 6.26
C GLY A 201 10.14 22.57 6.33
N GLN A 202 9.00 21.86 6.47
CA GLN A 202 8.98 20.40 6.46
C GLN A 202 9.36 19.85 5.07
N TYR A 203 8.87 20.44 3.97
CA TYR A 203 9.30 20.10 2.62
C TYR A 203 10.81 20.30 2.42
N ALA A 204 11.35 21.45 2.83
CA ALA A 204 12.78 21.74 2.71
C ALA A 204 13.65 20.74 3.48
N MET A 205 13.18 20.26 4.63
CA MET A 205 13.84 19.20 5.39
C MET A 205 13.91 17.90 4.59
N PHE A 206 12.80 17.48 3.99
CA PHE A 206 12.74 16.25 3.19
C PHE A 206 13.51 16.37 1.86
N ASP A 207 13.46 17.53 1.20
CA ASP A 207 14.26 17.82 0.01
C ASP A 207 15.77 17.70 0.32
N ALA A 208 16.22 18.18 1.48
CA ALA A 208 17.62 18.05 1.92
C ALA A 208 18.04 16.59 2.19
N MET A 209 17.09 15.73 2.55
CA MET A 209 17.30 14.28 2.67
C MET A 209 17.25 13.56 1.32
N GLY A 210 16.83 14.24 0.24
CA GLY A 210 16.64 13.65 -1.08
C GLY A 210 15.34 12.87 -1.22
N ILE A 211 14.41 13.01 -0.26
CA ILE A 211 13.11 12.33 -0.29
C ILE A 211 12.27 12.97 -1.40
N PRO A 212 11.71 12.19 -2.33
CA PRO A 212 10.93 12.73 -3.44
C PRO A 212 9.66 13.40 -2.92
N ARG A 213 9.22 14.47 -3.59
CA ARG A 213 7.98 15.14 -3.19
C ARG A 213 6.73 14.31 -3.44
N ARG A 214 6.68 13.65 -4.60
CA ARG A 214 5.55 12.81 -5.03
C ARG A 214 5.91 11.33 -4.93
N PRO A 215 4.91 10.43 -4.90
CA PRO A 215 5.14 9.00 -5.00
C PRO A 215 5.97 8.66 -6.24
N VAL A 216 7.03 7.87 -6.05
CA VAL A 216 7.86 7.31 -7.12
C VAL A 216 7.96 5.81 -6.87
N ASP A 217 7.61 5.01 -7.88
CA ASP A 217 7.66 3.55 -7.80
C ASP A 217 9.08 3.08 -7.48
N ASP A 218 9.19 2.09 -6.58
CA ASP A 218 10.44 1.45 -6.13
C ASP A 218 11.50 2.45 -5.60
N SER A 219 11.07 3.62 -5.11
CA SER A 219 11.94 4.61 -4.52
C SER A 219 12.04 4.43 -3.01
N GLU A 220 13.26 4.28 -2.52
CA GLU A 220 13.59 4.31 -1.10
C GLU A 220 14.81 5.21 -0.89
N VAL A 221 14.73 6.12 0.08
CA VAL A 221 15.83 7.03 0.41
C VAL A 221 16.26 6.75 1.86
N GLY A 222 17.33 5.96 2.02
CA GLY A 222 17.88 5.67 3.35
C GLY A 222 16.92 4.93 4.28
N GLY A 223 16.21 3.90 3.80
CA GLY A 223 15.21 3.18 4.61
C GLY A 223 13.81 3.77 4.56
N ILE A 224 13.64 4.93 3.90
CA ILE A 224 12.38 5.67 3.88
C ILE A 224 11.63 5.38 2.57
N PRO A 225 10.47 4.70 2.62
CA PRO A 225 9.70 4.30 1.43
C PRO A 225 8.58 5.29 1.06
N TRP A 226 8.51 6.46 1.71
CA TRP A 226 7.45 7.45 1.53
C TRP A 226 7.97 8.73 0.87
N ASN A 227 7.03 9.54 0.36
CA ASN A 227 7.30 10.84 -0.25
C ASN A 227 6.92 11.97 0.72
N SER A 228 7.40 13.19 0.46
CA SER A 228 7.15 14.31 1.37
C SER A 228 5.71 14.83 1.32
N ASP A 229 5.01 14.76 0.17
CA ASP A 229 3.62 15.22 0.08
C ASP A 229 2.74 14.45 1.08
N ASP A 230 2.92 13.13 1.22
CA ASP A 230 2.19 12.32 2.20
C ASP A 230 2.45 12.76 3.65
N MET A 231 3.70 13.04 4.01
CA MET A 231 4.06 13.42 5.37
C MET A 231 3.63 14.84 5.73
N VAL A 232 3.80 15.79 4.81
CA VAL A 232 3.40 17.18 5.03
C VAL A 232 1.88 17.28 5.11
N THR A 233 1.14 16.60 4.23
CA THR A 233 -0.33 16.58 4.28
C THR A 233 -0.86 15.86 5.52
N PHE A 234 -0.15 14.84 6.04
CA PHE A 234 -0.49 14.20 7.31
C PHE A 234 -0.39 15.18 8.48
N GLY A 235 0.72 15.93 8.59
CA GLY A 235 0.86 16.97 9.61
C GLY A 235 -0.18 18.07 9.48
N GLN A 236 -0.51 18.48 8.25
CA GLN A 236 -1.61 19.42 7.99
C GLN A 236 -2.95 18.87 8.49
N ALA A 237 -3.25 17.60 8.23
CA ALA A 237 -4.48 16.96 8.67
C ALA A 237 -4.61 16.92 10.20
N ILE A 238 -3.51 16.65 10.91
CA ILE A 238 -3.46 16.72 12.38
C ILE A 238 -3.73 18.15 12.85
N ARG A 239 -3.04 19.13 12.27
CA ARG A 239 -3.17 20.56 12.61
C ARG A 239 -4.58 21.10 12.38
N GLU A 240 -5.26 20.62 11.34
CA GLU A 240 -6.64 20.99 10.99
C GLU A 240 -7.69 20.21 11.79
N GLY A 241 -7.28 19.28 12.66
CA GLY A 241 -8.16 18.55 13.57
C GLY A 241 -8.88 17.35 12.96
N PHE A 242 -8.49 16.89 11.76
CA PHE A 242 -9.07 15.68 11.16
C PHE A 242 -8.76 14.41 11.95
N LEU A 243 -7.75 14.45 12.83
CA LEU A 243 -7.36 13.35 13.71
C LEU A 243 -7.74 13.61 15.20
N ASP A 244 -8.47 14.69 15.50
CA ASP A 244 -8.94 15.02 16.87
C ASP A 244 -10.19 14.20 17.24
N LEU A 245 -10.08 12.87 17.14
CA LEU A 245 -11.10 11.89 17.48
C LEU A 245 -10.52 10.82 18.40
N CYS A 246 -11.17 10.59 19.54
CA CYS A 246 -10.85 9.52 20.46
C CYS A 246 -12.11 8.76 20.84
N THR A 247 -12.03 7.43 20.82
CA THR A 247 -13.15 6.53 21.07
C THR A 247 -12.71 5.38 21.96
N ASP A 248 -13.70 4.65 22.50
CA ASP A 248 -13.52 3.42 23.27
C ASP A 248 -13.71 2.17 22.39
N ASP A 249 -13.69 2.29 21.06
CA ASP A 249 -14.03 1.18 20.16
C ASP A 249 -13.06 0.00 20.28
N VAL A 250 -11.78 0.24 20.56
CA VAL A 250 -10.81 -0.82 20.88
C VAL A 250 -11.25 -1.59 22.13
N GLU A 251 -11.67 -0.90 23.19
CA GLU A 251 -12.15 -1.53 24.43
C GLU A 251 -13.46 -2.29 24.21
N ARG A 252 -14.38 -1.72 23.42
CA ARG A 252 -15.65 -2.36 23.06
C ARG A 252 -15.46 -3.62 22.24
N LEU A 253 -14.49 -3.66 21.33
CA LEU A 253 -14.21 -4.81 20.47
C LEU A 253 -13.38 -5.89 21.18
N THR A 254 -12.35 -5.49 21.91
CA THR A 254 -11.35 -6.43 22.45
C THR A 254 -11.58 -6.78 23.93
N GLY A 255 -12.42 -6.02 24.64
CA GLY A 255 -12.64 -6.16 26.08
C GLY A 255 -11.51 -5.61 26.95
N ARG A 256 -10.48 -5.00 26.35
CA ARG A 256 -9.38 -4.33 27.05
C ARG A 256 -9.15 -2.94 26.51
N LYS A 257 -8.68 -2.02 27.37
CA LYS A 257 -8.29 -0.69 26.91
C LYS A 257 -7.17 -0.74 25.87
N ALA A 258 -7.23 0.19 24.92
CA ALA A 258 -6.12 0.49 24.02
C ALA A 258 -4.89 0.89 24.84
N ARG A 259 -3.70 0.54 24.35
CA ARG A 259 -2.44 0.94 24.98
C ARG A 259 -2.20 2.43 24.78
N SER A 260 -1.76 3.11 25.82
CA SER A 260 -1.39 4.53 25.72
C SER A 260 -0.01 4.69 25.11
N VAL A 261 0.27 5.89 24.59
CA VAL A 261 1.60 6.26 24.09
C VAL A 261 2.65 6.11 25.18
N ARG A 262 2.32 6.49 26.43
CA ARG A 262 3.21 6.28 27.59
C ARG A 262 3.56 4.82 27.79
N GLN A 263 2.56 3.95 27.86
CA GLN A 263 2.79 2.52 28.04
C GLN A 263 3.69 1.98 26.93
N MET A 264 3.47 2.42 25.69
CA MET A 264 4.31 2.03 24.56
C MET A 264 5.76 2.49 24.68
N ILE A 265 6.00 3.71 25.14
CA ILE A 265 7.35 4.24 25.36
C ILE A 265 8.03 3.50 26.52
N GLU A 266 7.31 3.17 27.58
CA GLU A 266 7.81 2.39 28.72
C GLU A 266 8.20 0.97 28.31
N ASP A 267 7.34 0.27 27.56
CA ASP A 267 7.58 -1.09 27.06
C ASP A 267 8.79 -1.17 26.11
N ASN A 268 9.15 -0.05 25.46
CA ASN A 268 10.27 0.03 24.50
C ASN A 268 11.44 0.90 24.98
N ALA A 269 11.47 1.28 26.26
CA ALA A 269 12.42 2.27 26.78
C ALA A 269 13.88 1.88 26.54
N GLU A 270 14.22 0.59 26.67
CA GLU A 270 15.60 0.11 26.48
C GLU A 270 16.06 0.22 25.02
N MET A 271 15.16 -0.04 24.06
CA MET A 271 15.43 0.17 22.64
C MET A 271 15.66 1.66 22.35
N LEU A 272 14.79 2.53 22.88
CA LEU A 272 14.87 3.97 22.67
C LEU A 272 16.12 4.58 23.29
N LYS A 273 16.54 4.12 24.47
CA LYS A 273 17.79 4.56 25.11
C LYS A 273 19.04 4.20 24.29
N GLY A 274 19.02 3.03 23.62
CA GLY A 274 20.14 2.51 22.84
C GLY A 274 20.27 3.06 21.41
N ALA A 275 19.29 3.85 20.94
CA ALA A 275 19.25 4.43 19.59
C ALA A 275 20.05 5.72 19.41
#